data_AF-A0A255GNB7-F1
#
_entry.id   AF-A0A255GNB7-F1
#
_cell.length_a   1.000
_cell.length_b   1.000
_cell.length_c   1.000
_cell.angle_alpha   90.00
_cell.angle_beta   90.00
_cell.angle_gamma   90.00
#
_symmetry.space_group_name_H-M   'P 1'
#
loop_
_entity.id
_entity.type
_entity.pdbx_description
1 polymer ?
#
loop_
_entity_poly.entity_id
_entity_poly.type
_entity_poly.pdbx_seq_one_letter_code
_entity_poly.pdbx_strand_id
1 'polypeptide(L)' 'MRRIMLRSGEFIPVLGQGTWGWGEDPGRRGDEVTALHAGLELGMTLVDT' A
#
# COMPACT_ATOMS: atom_id res chain seq x y z
N MET A 1 -2.40 9.71 -10.77
CA MET A 1 -3.28 9.37 -9.63
C MET A 1 -3.74 10.65 -8.93
N ARG A 2 -4.99 10.73 -8.45
CA ARG A 2 -5.47 11.87 -7.63
C ARG A 2 -4.77 11.86 -6.26
N ARG A 3 -4.50 13.03 -5.69
CA ARG A 3 -3.82 13.19 -4.39
C ARG A 3 -4.63 14.08 -3.44
N ILE A 4 -4.39 13.92 -2.14
CA ILE A 4 -4.91 14.79 -1.07
C ILE A 4 -3.77 15.27 -0.18
N MET A 5 -3.94 16.45 0.41
CA MET A 5 -3.00 17.00 1.37
C MET A 5 -3.41 16.59 2.79
N LEU A 6 -2.49 15.98 3.53
CA LEU A 6 -2.66 15.69 4.94
C LEU A 6 -2.49 16.96 5.78
N ARG A 7 -2.90 16.91 7.05
CA ARG A 7 -2.65 18.01 8.01
C ARG A 7 -1.16 18.28 8.23
N SER A 8 -0.30 17.30 7.96
CA SER A 8 1.16 17.45 7.96
C SER A 8 1.69 18.28 6.79
N GLY A 9 0.87 18.60 5.78
CA GLY A 9 1.28 19.27 4.54
C GLY A 9 1.77 18.33 3.45
N GLU A 10 1.87 17.03 3.72
CA GLU A 10 2.26 16.02 2.73
C GLU A 10 1.12 15.70 1.76
N PHE A 11 1.45 15.55 0.47
CA PHE A 11 0.51 15.05 -0.54
C PHE A 11 0.64 13.55 -0.73
N ILE A 12 -0.43 12.82 -0.42
CA ILE A 12 -0.50 11.37 -0.62
C ILE A 12 -1.50 11.01 -1.72
N PRO A 13 -1.35 9.87 -2.40
CA PRO A 13 -2.40 9.36 -3.29
C PRO A 13 -3.67 9.03 -2.52
N VAL A 14 -4.85 9.24 -3.13
CA VAL A 14 -6.15 8.94 -2.48
C VAL A 14 -6.45 7.45 -2.36
N LEU A 15 -5.63 6.61 -2.97
CA LEU A 15 -5.74 5.16 -2.95
C LEU A 15 -4.42 4.57 -2.43
N GLY A 16 -4.52 3.71 -1.41
CA GLY A 16 -3.40 3.02 -0.78
C GLY A 16 -3.63 1.51 -0.69
N GLN A 17 -2.79 0.82 0.07
CA GLN A 17 -2.79 -0.63 0.22
C GLN A 17 -2.93 -1.00 1.70
N GLY A 18 -4.01 -1.70 2.07
CA GLY A 18 -4.19 -2.24 3.41
C GLY A 18 -3.65 -3.66 3.52
N THR A 19 -2.98 -3.98 4.63
CA THR A 19 -2.33 -5.29 4.85
C THR A 19 -2.93 -6.08 6.01
N TRP A 20 -4.14 -5.76 6.47
CA TRP A 20 -4.84 -6.56 7.48
C TRP A 20 -5.03 -8.02 6.99
N GLY A 21 -4.66 -8.98 7.84
CA GLY A 21 -4.71 -10.42 7.54
C GLY A 21 -3.54 -10.94 6.68
N TRP A 22 -2.53 -10.12 6.42
CA TRP A 22 -1.29 -10.55 5.75
C TRP A 22 -0.25 -11.00 6.76
N GLY A 23 0.68 -11.85 6.34
CA GLY A 23 1.73 -12.38 7.21
C GLY A 23 1.29 -13.50 8.16
N GLU A 24 0.03 -13.95 8.05
CA GLU A 24 -0.51 -15.07 8.83
C GLU A 24 -0.04 -16.45 8.31
N ASP A 25 0.20 -16.56 7.00
CA ASP A 25 0.66 -17.78 6.34
C ASP A 25 2.02 -17.55 5.65
N PRO A 26 3.12 -18.20 6.11
CA PRO A 26 4.42 -18.10 5.47
C PRO A 26 4.43 -18.49 3.99
N GLY A 27 3.52 -19.38 3.55
CA GLY A 27 3.38 -19.78 2.16
C GLY A 27 2.85 -18.67 1.24
N ARG A 28 2.16 -17.66 1.81
CA ARG A 28 1.59 -16.52 1.08
C ARG A 28 2.49 -15.29 1.03
N ARG A 29 3.61 -15.30 1.77
CA ARG A 29 4.55 -14.18 1.84
C ARG A 29 4.99 -13.67 0.46
N GLY A 30 5.24 -14.58 -0.48
CA GLY A 30 5.65 -14.21 -1.84
C GLY A 30 4.57 -13.38 -2.55
N ASP A 31 3.33 -13.86 -2.53
CA ASP A 31 2.19 -13.21 -3.17
C ASP A 31 1.88 -11.85 -2.53
N GLU A 32 1.94 -11.78 -1.20
CA GLU A 32 1.76 -10.54 -0.44
C GLU A 32 2.81 -9.49 -0.83
N VAL A 33 4.09 -9.88 -0.87
CA VAL A 33 5.18 -8.98 -1.30
C VAL A 33 4.99 -8.53 -2.75
N THR A 34 4.63 -9.45 -3.65
CA THR A 34 4.34 -9.11 -5.05
C THR A 34 3.17 -8.14 -5.18
N ALA A 35 2.10 -8.30 -4.41
CA ALA A 35 0.97 -7.39 -4.40
C ALA A 35 1.33 -5.98 -3.90
N LEU A 36 2.20 -5.86 -2.88
CA LEU A 36 2.74 -4.57 -2.44
C LEU A 36 3.56 -3.90 -3.54
N HIS A 37 4.49 -4.62 -4.16
CA HIS A 37 5.29 -4.07 -5.26
C HIS A 37 4.43 -3.60 -6.43
N ALA A 38 3.43 -4.37 -6.83
CA ALA A 38 2.53 -3.99 -7.91
C ALA A 38 1.79 -2.67 -7.62
N GLY A 39 1.31 -2.48 -6.39
CA GLY A 39 0.67 -1.22 -6.00
C GLY A 39 1.63 -0.03 -6.00
N LEU A 40 2.86 -0.21 -5.51
CA LEU A 40 3.91 0.81 -5.58
C LEU A 40 4.25 1.21 -7.02
N GLU A 41 4.37 0.24 -7.94
CA GLU A 41 4.61 0.48 -9.37
C GLU A 41 3.46 1.27 -10.03
N LEU A 42 2.22 1.05 -9.57
CA LEU A 42 1.04 1.78 -10.00
C LEU A 42 0.89 3.16 -9.31
N GLY A 43 1.76 3.49 -8.36
CA GLY A 43 1.79 4.76 -7.64
C GLY A 43 0.94 4.82 -6.36
N MET A 44 0.54 3.67 -5.81
CA MET A 44 -0.14 3.56 -4.51
C MET A 44 0.90 3.56 -3.38
N THR A 45 1.36 4.73 -2.97
CA THR A 45 2.50 4.86 -2.04
C THR A 45 2.12 4.86 -0.56
N LEU A 46 0.82 4.90 -0.23
CA LEU A 46 0.34 4.75 1.14
C LEU A 46 0.12 3.27 1.45
N VAL A 47 0.77 2.76 2.48
CA VAL A 47 0.55 1.41 3.03
C VAL A 47 -0.01 1.55 4.44
N ASP A 48 -1.13 0.87 4.69
CA ASP A 48 -1.82 0.80 5.97
C ASP A 48 -1.69 -0.61 6.53
N THR A 49 -1.25 -0.72 7.79
CA THR A 49 -0.97 -1.99 8.45
C THR A 49 -1.37 -1.97 9.91
#